data_AF-A0A351TTP5-F1
#
_entry.id   AF-A0A351TTP5-F1
#
_cell.length_a   1.000
_cell.length_b   1.000
_cell.length_c   1.000
_cell.angle_alpha   90.00
_cell.angle_beta   90.00
_cell.angle_gamma   90.00
#
_symmetry.space_group_name_H-M   'P 1'
#
loop_
_entity.id
_entity.type
_entity.pdbx_description
1 polymer ?
#
loop_
_entity_poly.entity_id
_entity_poly.type
_entity_poly.pdbx_seq_one_letter_code
_entity_poly.pdbx_strand_id
1 'polypeptide(L)' 'MVQLEQELKGNAYPGRGIVIGRSADGKNAVIAYFIMGRSVNSRNR' A
#
# COMPACT_ATOMS: atom_id res chain seq x y z
N MET A 1 8.40 11.90 -11.32
CA MET A 1 7.70 10.64 -11.00
C MET A 1 7.74 10.47 -9.50
N VAL A 2 6.60 10.35 -8.83
CA VAL A 2 6.56 10.31 -7.37
C VAL A 2 6.84 8.89 -6.88
N GLN A 3 7.72 8.73 -5.88
CA GLN A 3 8.03 7.43 -5.29
C GLN A 3 7.05 7.14 -4.16
N LEU A 4 6.19 6.11 -4.33
CA LEU A 4 5.16 5.71 -3.36
C LEU A 4 5.71 5.56 -1.93
N GLU A 5 6.92 5.01 -1.79
CA GLU A 5 7.58 4.86 -0.49
C GLU A 5 7.71 6.20 0.25
N GLN A 6 8.10 7.26 -0.45
CA GLN A 6 8.29 8.59 0.15
C GLN A 6 6.95 9.21 0.56
N GLU A 7 5.90 9.02 -0.24
CA GLU A 7 4.54 9.47 0.12
C GLU A 7 4.02 8.75 1.37
N LEU A 8 4.19 7.43 1.45
CA LEU A 8 3.75 6.66 2.60
C LEU A 8 4.56 6.98 3.86
N LYS A 9 5.86 7.31 3.73
CA LYS A 9 6.70 7.75 4.86
C LYS A 9 6.32 9.13 5.37
N GLY A 10 5.99 10.07 4.47
CA GLY A 10 5.65 11.44 4.83
C GLY A 10 4.21 11.64 5.31
N ASN A 11 3.33 10.66 5.08
CA ASN A 11 1.92 10.74 5.45
C ASN A 11 1.56 9.65 6.47
N ALA A 12 1.41 10.05 7.74
CA ALA A 12 1.04 9.13 8.83
C ALA A 12 -0.35 8.49 8.63
N TYR A 13 -1.19 9.02 7.74
CA TYR A 13 -2.48 8.45 7.40
C TYR A 13 -2.80 8.54 5.91
N PRO A 14 -2.19 7.68 5.07
CA PRO A 14 -2.42 7.64 3.63
C PRO A 14 -3.74 6.96 3.25
N GLY A 15 -4.47 6.41 4.24
CA GLY A 15 -5.76 5.76 4.03
C GLY A 15 -5.61 4.31 3.56
N ARG A 16 -6.22 3.99 2.42
CA ARG A 16 -6.25 2.63 1.86
C ARG A 16 -5.66 2.68 0.46
N GLY A 17 -4.95 1.63 0.07
CA GLY A 17 -4.32 1.58 -1.25
C GLY A 17 -4.14 0.16 -1.76
N ILE A 18 -4.03 0.07 -3.08
CA ILE A 18 -3.71 -1.15 -3.81
C ILE A 18 -2.48 -0.85 -4.67
N VAL A 19 -1.48 -1.71 -4.57
CA VAL A 19 -0.27 -1.68 -5.38
C VAL A 19 -0.30 -2.91 -6.27
N ILE A 20 -0.14 -2.69 -7.57
CA ILE A 20 -0.09 -3.75 -8.58
C ILE A 20 1.29 -3.69 -9.23
N GLY A 21 1.93 -4.85 -9.35
CA GLY A 21 3.25 -4.96 -9.92
C GLY A 21 3.58 -6.38 -10.33
N ARG A 22 4.88 -6.65 -10.45
CA ARG A 22 5.41 -7.98 -10.72
C ARG A 22 6.42 -8.35 -9.64
N SER A 23 6.65 -9.64 -9.45
CA SER A 23 7.76 -10.14 -8.64
C SER A 23 9.09 -9.65 -9.19
N ALA A 24 10.15 -9.66 -8.36
CA ALA A 24 11.47 -9.19 -8.76
C ALA A 24 12.04 -9.93 -9.98
N ASP A 25 11.70 -11.21 -10.14
CA ASP A 25 12.05 -12.04 -11.30
C ASP A 25 11.11 -11.87 -12.50
N GLY A 26 10.06 -11.03 -12.38
CA GLY A 26 9.10 -10.72 -13.44
C GLY A 26 8.08 -11.82 -13.75
N LYS A 27 8.14 -12.98 -13.07
CA LYS A 27 7.34 -14.17 -13.43
C LYS A 27 5.91 -14.13 -12.90
N ASN A 28 5.67 -13.42 -11.81
CA ASN A 28 4.38 -13.38 -11.14
C ASN A 28 3.82 -11.97 -11.16
N ALA A 29 2.53 -11.82 -11.44
CA ALA A 29 1.80 -10.62 -11.09
C ALA A 29 1.61 -10.59 -9.57
N VAL A 30 1.83 -9.42 -8.96
CA VAL A 30 1.72 -9.23 -7.51
C VAL A 30 0.74 -8.11 -7.26
N ILE A 31 -0.19 -8.35 -6.33
CA ILE A 31 -1.11 -7.34 -5.82
C ILE A 31 -0.91 -7.28 -4.32
N ALA A 32 -0.61 -6.09 -3.81
CA ALA A 32 -0.59 -5.79 -2.39
C ALA A 32 -1.70 -4.79 -2.08
N TYR A 33 -2.54 -5.09 -1.09
CA TYR A 33 -3.49 -4.12 -0.55
C TYR A 33 -3.08 -3.77 0.87
N PHE A 34 -3.29 -2.50 1.24
CA PHE A 34 -3.08 -2.05 2.61
C PHE A 34 -4.24 -1.19 3.08
N ILE A 35 -4.52 -1.32 4.38
CA ILE A 35 -5.54 -0.55 5.08
C ILE A 35 -4.83 0.09 6.28
N MET A 36 -4.77 1.42 6.30
CA MET A 36 -4.41 2.15 7.51
C MET A 36 -5.69 2.72 8.09
N GLY A 37 -6.01 2.32 9.33
CA GLY A 37 -7.21 2.77 10.03
C GLY A 37 -6.89 3.64 11.24
N ARG A 38 -7.73 4.67 11.47
CA ARG A 38 -7.66 5.51 12.69
C ARG A 38 -8.25 4.82 13.92
N SER A 39 -9.14 3.85 13.72
CA SER A 39 -9.81 3.05 14.75
C SER A 39 -9.71 1.56 14.45
N VAL A 40 -10.05 0.71 15.43
CA VAL A 40 -10.09 -0.75 15.28
C VAL A 40 -10.97 -1.16 14.10
N ASN A 41 -12.21 -0.65 14.02
CA ASN A 41 -13.11 -0.95 12.89
C ASN A 41 -12.58 -0.46 11.53
N SER A 42 -11.81 0.63 11.51
CA SER A 42 -11.20 1.12 10.27
C SER A 42 -10.05 0.25 9.77
N ARG A 43 -9.55 -0.69 10.58
CA ARG A 43 -8.45 -1.63 10.27
C ARG A 43 -8.92 -3.04 9.93
N ASN A 44 -10.23 -3.30 9.93
CA ASN A 44 -10.76 -4.61 9.54
C ASN A 44 -10.39 -4.89 8.08
N ARG A 45 -9.85 -6.09 7.85
CA ARG A 45 -9.40 -6.60 6.55
C ARG A 45 -10.45 -7.49 5.93
#